data_AF-A0A948WZ97-F1
#
_entry.id   AF-A0A948WZ97-F1
#
_cell.length_a   1.000
_cell.length_b   1.000
_cell.length_c   1.000
_cell.angle_alpha   90.00
_cell.angle_beta   90.00
_cell.angle_gamma   90.00
#
_symmetry.space_group_name_H-M   'P 1'
#
loop_
_entity.id
_entity.type
_entity.pdbx_description
1 polymer ?
#
loop_
_entity_poly.entity_id
_entity_poly.type
_entity_poly.pdbx_seq_one_letter_code
_entity_poly.pdbx_strand_id
1 'polypeptide(L)'
;MKAETLKRYIVFMIAVCLGGFGIALFTKGAIGVTPIASVSYVFSLHCPLSLGGVTFLFHIVLITLQYYLIPKDKRRENWFFLLVQFPITVVFSLAIDGAMWFLHVCVPESWSGTYLLSLMWIALGCLTLGVGISLQIIANVAMVTGEATVKLIAARLKVEFGYVKLGFDLTLVCVSVVTSLIFTGFSEVEGVREGTIVGALLVGPLVRLIRPRLAIINHFFYSKSDRTQFKTQQLAGAAQFKGTITIAREYGCGGHALGQKLSHELNLKYYDTSLIDLIAAESGVSKQQVAKRADSLESSLLQDMIFSDFSGSLDKSLSTPDALFVATSRVMRKLAKDESCVFIGYNGDFILKDNPRALRVFLYANPDYKLQYCKEHYEQNAEQAQQSMEQTDRRRQEHHQHYAGSDLYDPRNYDLCLDLGSLGEEACLDIIVDAYKKLQEHPRTGFIHKSYEGIDTEVYEAQNTKAVAVTAAAAAANEANAVAATPAEDGESQALLAPTEGAATTEANDPVAATAEQANVSASTTDDNHPAKQ
;
A
#
# COMPACT_ATOMS: atom_id res chain seq x y z
N MET A 1 16.20 15.43 -2.46
CA MET A 1 15.56 16.65 -1.89
C MET A 1 15.52 17.80 -2.89
N LYS A 2 16.15 18.98 -2.67
CA LYS A 2 15.76 20.28 -3.30
C LYS A 2 15.35 20.22 -4.79
N ALA A 3 16.14 19.58 -5.66
CA ALA A 3 15.85 19.49 -7.10
C ALA A 3 14.60 18.64 -7.43
N GLU A 4 14.37 17.52 -6.71
CA GLU A 4 13.19 16.67 -6.90
C GLU A 4 11.92 17.40 -6.44
N THR A 5 11.97 18.04 -5.26
CA THR A 5 10.89 18.87 -4.74
C THR A 5 10.50 19.95 -5.76
N LEU A 6 11.50 20.66 -6.31
CA LEU A 6 11.27 21.67 -7.36
C LEU A 6 10.59 21.08 -8.60
N LYS A 7 11.03 19.92 -9.12
CA LYS A 7 10.36 19.23 -10.25
C LYS A 7 8.90 18.88 -9.93
N ARG A 8 8.61 18.39 -8.73
CA ARG A 8 7.24 18.06 -8.30
C ARG A 8 6.36 19.31 -8.27
N TYR A 9 6.83 20.41 -7.69
CA TYR A 9 6.12 21.69 -7.71
C TYR A 9 5.90 22.23 -9.14
N ILE A 10 6.87 22.07 -10.05
CA ILE A 10 6.71 22.45 -11.46
C ILE A 10 5.61 21.62 -12.14
N VAL A 11 5.64 20.28 -12.01
CA VAL A 11 4.59 19.41 -12.59
C VAL A 11 3.23 19.71 -11.97
N PHE A 12 3.17 19.95 -10.67
CA PHE A 12 1.94 20.36 -9.99
C PHE A 12 1.38 21.68 -10.55
N MET A 13 2.20 22.72 -10.72
CA MET A 13 1.73 24.00 -11.26
C MET A 13 1.27 23.91 -12.73
N ILE A 14 1.97 23.12 -13.56
CA ILE A 14 1.50 22.79 -14.93
C ILE A 14 0.12 22.11 -14.86
N ALA A 15 -0.05 21.18 -13.92
CA ALA A 15 -1.29 20.42 -13.74
C ALA A 15 -2.45 21.26 -13.17
N VAL A 16 -2.15 22.30 -12.37
CA VAL A 16 -3.11 23.33 -11.94
C VAL A 16 -3.56 24.17 -13.14
N CYS A 17 -2.62 24.63 -13.98
CA CYS A 17 -2.95 25.39 -15.19
C CYS A 17 -3.78 24.57 -16.20
N LEU A 18 -3.45 23.29 -16.40
CA LEU A 18 -4.24 22.36 -17.23
C LEU A 18 -5.66 22.15 -16.68
N GLY A 19 -5.84 22.14 -15.36
CA GLY A 19 -7.16 22.09 -14.74
C GLY A 19 -8.01 23.33 -15.06
N GLY A 20 -7.41 24.53 -14.96
CA GLY A 20 -8.07 25.78 -15.34
C GLY A 20 -8.44 25.84 -16.84
N PHE A 21 -7.53 25.39 -17.71
CA PHE A 21 -7.77 25.27 -19.15
C PHE A 21 -8.88 24.24 -19.47
N GLY A 22 -8.93 23.13 -18.74
CA GLY A 22 -9.99 22.12 -18.83
C GLY A 22 -11.36 22.68 -18.49
N ILE A 23 -11.48 23.55 -17.46
CA ILE A 23 -12.72 24.26 -17.14
C ILE A 23 -13.10 25.22 -18.28
N ALA A 24 -12.17 26.02 -18.79
CA ALA A 24 -12.45 26.97 -19.87
C ALA A 24 -12.94 26.29 -21.17
N LEU A 25 -12.31 25.17 -21.56
CA LEU A 25 -12.76 24.32 -22.68
C LEU A 25 -14.20 23.80 -22.48
N PHE A 26 -14.50 23.34 -21.27
CA PHE A 26 -15.82 22.84 -20.90
C PHE A 26 -16.87 23.95 -21.02
N THR A 27 -16.58 25.14 -20.46
CA THR A 27 -17.45 26.33 -20.51
C THR A 27 -17.71 26.81 -21.93
N LYS A 28 -16.70 26.80 -22.82
CA LYS A 28 -16.84 27.13 -24.26
C LYS A 28 -17.85 26.21 -24.99
N GLY A 29 -18.15 25.03 -24.44
CA GLY A 29 -19.19 24.13 -24.95
C GLY A 29 -20.62 24.64 -24.77
N ALA A 30 -20.87 25.61 -23.87
CA ALA A 30 -22.18 26.26 -23.64
C ALA A 30 -23.38 25.37 -23.24
N ILE A 31 -23.17 24.06 -23.05
CA ILE A 31 -24.20 23.09 -22.62
C ILE A 31 -23.99 22.59 -21.17
N GLY A 32 -23.35 23.41 -20.34
CA GLY A 32 -23.09 23.15 -18.92
C GLY A 32 -21.61 23.26 -18.54
N VAL A 33 -21.29 23.12 -17.25
CA VAL A 33 -19.91 23.11 -16.71
C VAL A 33 -19.74 21.97 -15.71
N THR A 34 -18.51 21.65 -15.29
CA THR A 34 -18.28 20.61 -14.27
C THR A 34 -18.99 20.92 -12.93
N PRO A 35 -19.43 19.91 -12.15
CA PRO A 35 -20.12 20.14 -10.87
C PRO A 35 -19.38 21.08 -9.90
N ILE A 36 -18.06 20.95 -9.79
CA ILE A 36 -17.24 21.81 -8.91
C ILE A 36 -17.19 23.28 -9.39
N ALA A 37 -17.30 23.53 -10.69
CA ALA A 37 -17.32 24.87 -11.27
C ALA A 37 -18.73 25.49 -11.36
N SER A 38 -19.79 24.68 -11.26
CA SER A 38 -21.19 25.09 -11.48
C SER A 38 -21.60 26.36 -10.73
N VAL A 39 -21.34 26.41 -9.42
CA VAL A 39 -21.69 27.58 -8.59
C VAL A 39 -20.93 28.82 -9.06
N SER A 40 -19.63 28.68 -9.34
CA SER A 40 -18.79 29.80 -9.78
C SER A 40 -19.19 30.31 -11.17
N TYR A 41 -19.67 29.42 -12.05
CA TYR A 41 -20.14 29.82 -13.38
C TYR A 41 -21.45 30.59 -13.32
N VAL A 42 -22.46 30.10 -12.60
CA VAL A 42 -23.74 30.80 -12.43
C VAL A 42 -23.53 32.20 -11.83
N PHE A 43 -22.71 32.32 -10.79
CA PHE A 43 -22.38 33.65 -10.23
C PHE A 43 -21.63 34.54 -11.23
N SER A 44 -20.76 34.01 -12.09
CA SER A 44 -20.03 34.80 -13.11
C SER A 44 -20.90 35.29 -14.28
N LEU A 45 -22.10 34.74 -14.49
CA LEU A 45 -23.06 35.23 -15.49
C LEU A 45 -23.81 36.49 -15.01
N HIS A 46 -24.05 36.60 -13.69
CA HIS A 46 -24.84 37.69 -13.10
C HIS A 46 -24.03 38.68 -12.25
N CYS A 47 -22.72 38.47 -12.08
CA CYS A 47 -21.81 39.39 -11.37
C CYS A 47 -20.75 39.98 -12.31
N PRO A 48 -20.22 41.18 -12.05
CA PRO A 48 -19.16 41.81 -12.87
C PRO A 48 -17.76 41.18 -12.64
N LEU A 49 -17.69 39.93 -12.19
CA LEU A 49 -16.46 39.20 -11.91
C LEU A 49 -16.28 38.06 -12.92
N SER A 50 -15.05 37.90 -13.40
CA SER A 50 -14.68 36.80 -14.29
C SER A 50 -14.87 35.42 -13.65
N LEU A 51 -14.97 34.37 -14.46
CA LEU A 51 -15.13 33.00 -13.97
C LEU A 51 -14.00 32.59 -13.01
N GLY A 52 -12.75 32.95 -13.30
CA GLY A 52 -11.62 32.77 -12.41
C GLY A 52 -11.75 33.60 -11.12
N GLY A 53 -12.18 34.86 -11.22
CA GLY A 53 -12.43 35.74 -10.07
C GLY A 53 -13.50 35.20 -9.11
N VAL A 54 -14.62 34.71 -9.63
CA VAL A 54 -15.66 34.06 -8.81
C VAL A 54 -15.14 32.73 -8.24
N THR A 55 -14.44 31.92 -9.05
CA THR A 55 -13.83 30.65 -8.61
C THR A 55 -12.83 30.88 -7.47
N PHE A 56 -12.10 32.00 -7.47
CA PHE A 56 -11.20 32.37 -6.37
C PHE A 56 -12.00 32.59 -5.08
N LEU A 57 -13.04 33.42 -5.12
CA LEU A 57 -13.88 33.70 -3.94
C LEU A 57 -14.56 32.43 -3.41
N PHE A 58 -15.11 31.59 -4.30
CA PHE A 58 -15.67 30.28 -3.94
C PHE A 58 -14.64 29.38 -3.26
N HIS A 59 -13.40 29.36 -3.75
CA HIS A 59 -12.31 28.63 -3.11
C HIS A 59 -11.90 29.20 -1.74
N ILE A 60 -11.96 30.52 -1.52
CA ILE A 60 -11.78 31.10 -0.18
C ILE A 60 -12.90 30.65 0.78
N VAL A 61 -14.15 30.53 0.31
CA VAL A 61 -15.25 29.96 1.10
C VAL A 61 -14.97 28.49 1.45
N LEU A 62 -14.46 27.67 0.51
CA LEU A 62 -14.08 26.28 0.80
C LEU A 62 -12.91 26.16 1.79
N ILE A 63 -11.88 27.01 1.70
CA ILE A 63 -10.77 27.05 2.68
C ILE A 63 -11.28 27.46 4.06
N THR A 64 -12.20 28.42 4.11
CA THR A 64 -12.86 28.86 5.36
C THR A 64 -13.69 27.74 5.98
N LEU A 65 -14.46 27.01 5.17
CA LEU A 65 -15.21 25.82 5.60
C LEU A 65 -14.28 24.72 6.14
N GLN A 66 -13.15 24.46 5.47
CA GLN A 66 -12.14 23.52 5.98
C GLN A 66 -11.61 23.93 7.36
N TYR A 67 -11.26 25.20 7.57
CA TYR A 67 -10.81 25.69 8.87
C TYR A 67 -11.83 25.44 10.00
N TYR A 68 -13.12 25.57 9.73
CA TYR A 68 -14.17 25.27 10.71
C TYR A 68 -14.38 23.77 10.94
N LEU A 69 -14.29 22.95 9.89
CA LEU A 69 -14.43 21.49 9.96
C LEU A 69 -13.26 20.80 10.69
N ILE A 70 -12.05 21.37 10.66
CA ILE A 70 -10.89 20.84 11.40
C ILE A 70 -11.12 20.97 12.93
N PRO A 71 -11.02 19.86 13.69
CA PRO A 71 -11.07 19.87 15.16
C PRO A 71 -10.09 20.87 15.78
N LYS A 72 -10.50 21.60 16.83
CA LYS A 72 -9.76 22.76 17.37
C LYS A 72 -8.31 22.41 17.76
N ASP A 73 -8.12 21.22 18.32
CA ASP A 73 -6.85 20.57 18.64
C ASP A 73 -5.91 20.48 17.43
N LYS A 74 -6.38 19.98 16.28
CA LYS A 74 -5.55 19.74 15.09
C LYS A 74 -5.34 20.96 14.18
N ARG A 75 -5.92 22.11 14.51
CA ARG A 75 -5.83 23.33 13.67
C ARG A 75 -4.40 23.86 13.52
N ARG A 76 -3.56 23.72 14.55
CA ARG A 76 -2.17 24.19 14.51
C ARG A 76 -1.31 23.38 13.54
N GLU A 77 -1.52 22.06 13.50
CA GLU A 77 -0.85 21.12 12.59
C GLU A 77 -1.26 21.39 11.14
N ASN A 78 -2.57 21.54 10.90
CA ASN A 78 -3.14 21.68 9.57
C ASN A 78 -3.10 23.13 9.01
N TRP A 79 -2.59 24.09 9.78
CA TRP A 79 -2.56 25.51 9.37
C TRP A 79 -1.75 25.75 8.10
N PHE A 80 -0.58 25.11 7.97
CA PHE A 80 0.27 25.25 6.78
C PHE A 80 -0.41 24.71 5.52
N PHE A 81 -1.13 23.58 5.64
CA PHE A 81 -1.91 23.00 4.55
C PHE A 81 -3.02 23.93 4.03
N LEU A 82 -3.73 24.63 4.93
CA LEU A 82 -4.72 25.63 4.53
C LEU A 82 -4.07 26.84 3.84
N LEU A 83 -2.93 27.31 4.37
CA LEU A 83 -2.24 28.49 3.85
C LEU A 83 -1.66 28.25 2.45
N VAL A 84 -1.10 27.05 2.19
CA VAL A 84 -0.57 26.64 0.88
C VAL A 84 -1.67 26.53 -0.20
N GLN A 85 -2.94 26.31 0.17
CA GLN A 85 -4.03 26.34 -0.82
C GLN A 85 -4.23 27.74 -1.44
N PHE A 86 -3.94 28.84 -0.73
CA PHE A 86 -4.16 30.21 -1.23
C PHE A 86 -3.35 30.57 -2.50
N PRO A 87 -2.01 30.41 -2.57
CA PRO A 87 -1.29 30.68 -3.81
C PRO A 87 -1.70 29.73 -4.95
N ILE A 88 -2.13 28.50 -4.63
CA ILE A 88 -2.62 27.54 -5.62
C ILE A 88 -3.95 28.01 -6.23
N THR A 89 -4.88 28.54 -5.43
CA THR A 89 -6.17 29.05 -5.94
C THR A 89 -6.00 30.31 -6.77
N VAL A 90 -5.06 31.20 -6.43
CA VAL A 90 -4.69 32.35 -7.28
C VAL A 90 -4.21 31.88 -8.65
N VAL A 91 -3.25 30.94 -8.71
CA VAL A 91 -2.74 30.41 -9.99
C VAL A 91 -3.84 29.70 -10.78
N PHE A 92 -4.69 28.91 -10.12
CA PHE A 92 -5.80 28.21 -10.77
C PHE A 92 -6.82 29.17 -11.40
N SER A 93 -7.22 30.21 -10.66
CA SER A 93 -8.17 31.22 -11.14
C SER A 93 -7.62 32.05 -12.29
N LEU A 94 -6.35 32.48 -12.21
CA LEU A 94 -5.69 33.17 -13.33
C LEU A 94 -5.56 32.27 -14.56
N ALA A 95 -5.35 30.96 -14.38
CA ALA A 95 -5.32 30.01 -15.48
C ALA A 95 -6.70 29.80 -16.15
N ILE A 96 -7.81 29.85 -15.39
CA ILE A 96 -9.16 29.84 -15.96
C ILE A 96 -9.38 31.07 -16.85
N ASP A 97 -9.12 32.27 -16.34
CA ASP A 97 -9.39 33.51 -17.09
C ASP A 97 -8.45 33.67 -18.30
N GLY A 98 -7.17 33.32 -18.13
CA GLY A 98 -6.21 33.28 -19.24
C GLY A 98 -6.59 32.26 -20.33
N ALA A 99 -7.15 31.10 -19.94
CA ALA A 99 -7.66 30.11 -20.89
C ALA A 99 -8.96 30.55 -21.57
N MET A 100 -9.88 31.19 -20.86
CA MET A 100 -11.10 31.77 -21.44
C MET A 100 -10.75 32.87 -22.46
N TRP A 101 -9.80 33.75 -22.14
CA TRP A 101 -9.28 34.75 -23.07
C TRP A 101 -8.61 34.10 -24.31
N PHE A 102 -7.76 33.09 -24.11
CA PHE A 102 -7.12 32.36 -25.20
C PHE A 102 -8.17 31.67 -26.12
N LEU A 103 -9.19 31.02 -25.54
CA LEU A 103 -10.28 30.38 -26.31
C LEU A 103 -11.26 31.40 -26.94
N HIS A 104 -11.26 32.66 -26.49
CA HIS A 104 -11.97 33.74 -27.17
C HIS A 104 -11.15 34.25 -28.38
N VAL A 105 -9.83 34.41 -28.24
CA VAL A 105 -8.96 34.93 -29.31
C VAL A 105 -8.69 33.89 -30.40
N CYS A 106 -8.51 32.62 -30.03
CA CYS A 106 -8.05 31.57 -30.95
C CYS A 106 -9.15 30.64 -31.49
N VAL A 107 -10.39 30.68 -30.97
CA VAL A 107 -11.49 29.82 -31.43
C VAL A 107 -12.68 30.67 -31.94
N PRO A 108 -12.86 30.81 -33.27
CA PRO A 108 -13.96 31.55 -33.87
C PRO A 108 -15.33 31.10 -33.37
N GLU A 109 -16.27 32.04 -33.23
CA GLU A 109 -17.61 31.76 -32.69
C GLU A 109 -18.42 30.73 -33.50
N SER A 110 -18.13 30.62 -34.81
CA SER A 110 -18.70 29.60 -35.69
C SER A 110 -18.36 28.16 -35.27
N TRP A 111 -17.28 27.94 -34.51
CA TRP A 111 -16.88 26.64 -33.97
C TRP A 111 -17.65 26.26 -32.68
N SER A 112 -18.60 27.10 -32.26
CA SER A 112 -19.56 26.85 -31.18
C SER A 112 -21.01 26.69 -31.68
N GLY A 113 -21.24 26.72 -33.01
CA GLY A 113 -22.58 26.84 -33.60
C GLY A 113 -23.43 25.56 -33.71
N THR A 114 -22.95 24.39 -33.25
CA THR A 114 -23.75 23.14 -33.29
C THR A 114 -23.60 22.30 -32.02
N TYR A 115 -24.66 21.58 -31.65
CA TYR A 115 -24.68 20.72 -30.46
C TYR A 115 -23.60 19.63 -30.47
N LEU A 116 -23.23 19.12 -31.66
CA LEU A 116 -22.11 18.17 -31.79
C LEU A 116 -20.77 18.81 -31.42
N LEU A 117 -20.52 20.06 -31.82
CA LEU A 117 -19.32 20.81 -31.42
C LEU A 117 -19.32 21.08 -29.92
N SER A 118 -20.47 21.45 -29.33
CA SER A 118 -20.61 21.57 -27.86
C SER A 118 -20.22 20.30 -27.10
N LEU A 119 -20.65 19.13 -27.59
CA LEU A 119 -20.24 17.83 -27.03
C LEU A 119 -18.73 17.56 -27.21
N MET A 120 -18.14 17.95 -28.34
CA MET A 120 -16.70 17.84 -28.57
C MET A 120 -15.88 18.75 -27.63
N TRP A 121 -16.33 19.98 -27.38
CA TRP A 121 -15.71 20.89 -26.42
C TRP A 121 -15.75 20.33 -24.99
N ILE A 122 -16.88 19.75 -24.57
CA ILE A 122 -16.98 19.06 -23.27
C ILE A 122 -16.10 17.81 -23.22
N ALA A 123 -16.04 16.99 -24.28
CA ALA A 123 -15.16 15.82 -24.31
C ALA A 123 -13.67 16.22 -24.18
N LEU A 124 -13.26 17.29 -24.86
CA LEU A 124 -11.90 17.84 -24.79
C LEU A 124 -11.60 18.49 -23.43
N GLY A 125 -12.58 19.17 -22.82
CA GLY A 125 -12.51 19.70 -21.45
C GLY A 125 -12.37 18.58 -20.41
N CYS A 126 -13.20 17.54 -20.48
CA CYS A 126 -13.11 16.34 -19.65
C CYS A 126 -11.76 15.64 -19.76
N LEU A 127 -11.23 15.48 -20.98
CA LEU A 127 -9.91 14.89 -21.22
C LEU A 127 -8.79 15.75 -20.61
N THR A 128 -8.80 17.06 -20.86
CA THR A 128 -7.77 18.00 -20.38
C THR A 128 -7.78 18.11 -18.86
N LEU A 129 -8.96 18.20 -18.25
CA LEU A 129 -9.14 18.18 -16.80
C LEU A 129 -8.71 16.82 -16.19
N GLY A 130 -9.01 15.71 -16.86
CA GLY A 130 -8.57 14.37 -16.46
C GLY A 130 -7.05 14.20 -16.47
N VAL A 131 -6.36 14.79 -17.45
CA VAL A 131 -4.88 14.88 -17.48
C VAL A 131 -4.39 15.77 -16.33
N GLY A 132 -4.99 16.95 -16.12
CA GLY A 132 -4.64 17.87 -15.02
C GLY A 132 -4.73 17.21 -13.65
N ILE A 133 -5.88 16.61 -13.30
CA ILE A 133 -6.08 15.90 -12.02
C ILE A 133 -5.09 14.73 -11.89
N SER A 134 -4.88 13.95 -12.96
CA SER A 134 -3.91 12.84 -12.95
C SER A 134 -2.48 13.31 -12.63
N LEU A 135 -2.06 14.46 -13.18
CA LEU A 135 -0.73 15.03 -12.94
C LEU A 135 -0.60 15.65 -11.53
N GLN A 136 -1.67 16.24 -10.98
CA GLN A 136 -1.69 16.73 -9.59
C GLN A 136 -1.46 15.56 -8.61
N ILE A 137 -2.16 14.45 -8.81
CA ILE A 137 -2.00 13.20 -8.04
C ILE A 137 -0.59 12.62 -8.18
N ILE A 138 0.00 12.63 -9.38
CA ILE A 138 1.36 12.12 -9.63
C ILE A 138 2.45 13.01 -9.00
N ALA A 139 2.25 14.33 -8.99
CA ALA A 139 3.20 15.25 -8.36
C ALA A 139 3.27 15.05 -6.83
N ASN A 140 2.12 14.79 -6.19
CA ASN A 140 1.96 14.60 -4.74
C ASN A 140 2.56 15.75 -3.91
N VAL A 141 2.10 16.98 -4.19
CA VAL A 141 2.61 18.22 -3.58
C VAL A 141 1.61 18.84 -2.61
N ALA A 142 0.36 19.00 -3.06
CA ALA A 142 -0.74 19.59 -2.32
C ALA A 142 -2.07 19.04 -2.87
N MET A 143 -3.15 19.18 -2.09
CA MET A 143 -4.50 18.81 -2.49
C MET A 143 -5.29 20.06 -2.87
N VAL A 144 -6.07 20.00 -3.94
CA VAL A 144 -6.92 21.13 -4.36
C VAL A 144 -8.10 21.30 -3.40
N THR A 145 -8.49 22.55 -3.15
CA THR A 145 -9.57 23.02 -2.27
C THR A 145 -10.82 22.15 -2.26
N GLY A 146 -11.36 21.79 -3.42
CA GLY A 146 -12.55 20.95 -3.54
C GLY A 146 -12.36 19.55 -2.94
N GLU A 147 -11.29 18.85 -3.35
CA GLU A 147 -10.97 17.52 -2.85
C GLU A 147 -10.58 17.52 -1.36
N ALA A 148 -9.85 18.54 -0.92
CA ALA A 148 -9.49 18.74 0.48
C ALA A 148 -10.73 18.91 1.36
N THR A 149 -11.71 19.70 0.91
CA THR A 149 -12.99 19.89 1.59
C THR A 149 -13.76 18.57 1.68
N VAL A 150 -13.88 17.82 0.59
CA VAL A 150 -14.56 16.51 0.55
C VAL A 150 -13.88 15.49 1.47
N LYS A 151 -12.54 15.38 1.44
CA LYS A 151 -11.76 14.47 2.30
C LYS A 151 -11.99 14.77 3.78
N LEU A 152 -12.06 16.05 4.13
CA LEU A 152 -12.30 16.49 5.50
C LEU A 152 -13.75 16.26 5.96
N ILE A 153 -14.75 16.47 5.09
CA ILE A 153 -16.15 16.12 5.37
C ILE A 153 -16.29 14.60 5.57
N ALA A 154 -15.68 13.79 4.70
CA ALA A 154 -15.67 12.33 4.82
C ALA A 154 -15.09 11.86 6.17
N ALA A 155 -13.91 12.38 6.54
CA ALA A 155 -13.29 12.11 7.84
C ALA A 155 -14.16 12.58 9.03
N ARG A 156 -14.90 13.70 8.88
CA ARG A 156 -15.71 14.28 9.96
C ARG A 156 -17.07 13.57 10.15
N LEU A 157 -17.65 13.03 9.07
CA LEU A 157 -18.90 12.27 9.06
C LEU A 157 -18.68 10.76 9.28
N LYS A 158 -17.47 10.25 9.05
CA LYS A 158 -17.15 8.80 8.99
C LYS A 158 -17.94 8.08 7.90
N VAL A 159 -18.00 8.69 6.72
CA VAL A 159 -18.61 8.16 5.49
C VAL A 159 -17.54 8.16 4.40
N GLU A 160 -17.56 7.18 3.51
CA GLU A 160 -16.57 7.04 2.44
C GLU A 160 -16.41 8.31 1.59
N PHE A 161 -15.16 8.55 1.15
CA PHE A 161 -14.84 9.64 0.24
C PHE A 161 -15.68 9.62 -1.05
N GLY A 162 -15.99 8.44 -1.59
CA GLY A 162 -16.78 8.30 -2.83
C GLY A 162 -18.20 8.87 -2.70
N TYR A 163 -18.96 8.40 -1.69
CA TYR A 163 -20.31 8.89 -1.43
C TYR A 163 -20.32 10.36 -1.02
N VAL A 164 -19.34 10.83 -0.24
CA VAL A 164 -19.24 12.25 0.13
C VAL A 164 -18.87 13.13 -1.07
N LYS A 165 -18.02 12.66 -2.00
CA LYS A 165 -17.72 13.39 -3.24
C LYS A 165 -18.96 13.54 -4.12
N LEU A 166 -19.72 12.45 -4.31
CA LEU A 166 -20.97 12.46 -5.07
C LEU A 166 -22.01 13.38 -4.43
N GLY A 167 -22.21 13.28 -3.10
CA GLY A 167 -23.11 14.15 -2.36
C GLY A 167 -22.71 15.63 -2.44
N PHE A 168 -21.42 15.94 -2.32
CA PHE A 168 -20.88 17.30 -2.45
C PHE A 168 -21.10 17.87 -3.86
N ASP A 169 -20.77 17.11 -4.90
CA ASP A 169 -21.01 17.52 -6.29
C ASP A 169 -22.50 17.77 -6.57
N LEU A 170 -23.39 16.89 -6.07
CA LEU A 170 -24.85 17.07 -6.17
C LEU A 170 -25.31 18.33 -5.42
N THR A 171 -24.79 18.62 -4.22
CA THR A 171 -25.15 19.87 -3.51
C THR A 171 -24.69 21.11 -4.25
N LEU A 172 -23.53 21.11 -4.91
CA LEU A 172 -23.08 22.25 -5.73
C LEU A 172 -23.96 22.44 -6.96
N VAL A 173 -24.38 21.35 -7.63
CA VAL A 173 -25.32 21.42 -8.76
C VAL A 173 -26.68 21.96 -8.30
N CYS A 174 -27.24 21.47 -7.18
CA CYS A 174 -28.50 21.97 -6.62
C CYS A 174 -28.43 23.44 -6.22
N VAL A 175 -27.34 23.87 -5.54
CA VAL A 175 -27.11 25.29 -5.20
C VAL A 175 -27.04 26.15 -6.46
N SER A 176 -26.40 25.67 -7.53
CA SER A 176 -26.28 26.38 -8.79
C SER A 176 -27.63 26.57 -9.49
N VAL A 177 -28.46 25.53 -9.55
CA VAL A 177 -29.82 25.61 -10.12
C VAL A 177 -30.68 26.60 -9.32
N VAL A 178 -30.67 26.52 -7.98
CA VAL A 178 -31.43 27.44 -7.11
C VAL A 178 -30.94 28.88 -7.26
N THR A 179 -29.62 29.08 -7.30
CA THR A 179 -29.01 30.41 -7.46
C THR A 179 -29.34 31.01 -8.83
N SER A 180 -29.29 30.22 -9.89
CA SER A 180 -29.65 30.69 -11.24
C SER A 180 -31.12 31.10 -11.29
N LEU A 181 -32.04 30.26 -10.80
CA LEU A 181 -33.47 30.60 -10.72
C LEU A 181 -33.73 31.88 -9.92
N ILE A 182 -32.97 32.15 -8.85
CA ILE A 182 -33.08 33.40 -8.09
C ILE A 182 -32.63 34.61 -8.92
N PHE A 183 -31.55 34.49 -9.69
CA PHE A 183 -31.03 35.58 -10.53
C PHE A 183 -31.84 35.81 -11.81
N THR A 184 -32.42 34.77 -12.42
CA THR A 184 -33.30 34.88 -13.59
C THR A 184 -34.74 35.27 -13.25
N GLY A 185 -35.10 35.35 -11.97
CA GLY A 185 -36.49 35.62 -11.54
C GLY A 185 -37.43 34.43 -11.78
N PHE A 186 -36.89 33.22 -11.72
CA PHE A 186 -37.55 31.93 -11.96
C PHE A 186 -38.03 31.70 -13.40
N SER A 187 -37.45 32.38 -14.41
CA SER A 187 -37.73 32.10 -15.83
C SER A 187 -37.02 30.84 -16.33
N GLU A 188 -35.72 30.70 -16.06
CA GLU A 188 -34.85 29.69 -16.65
C GLU A 188 -33.64 29.33 -15.79
N VAL A 189 -32.95 28.25 -16.16
CA VAL A 189 -31.74 27.74 -15.50
C VAL A 189 -30.54 27.94 -16.43
N GLU A 190 -29.77 28.98 -16.16
CA GLU A 190 -28.47 29.22 -16.79
C GLU A 190 -27.36 28.41 -16.12
N GLY A 191 -26.25 28.21 -16.84
CA GLY A 191 -25.02 27.59 -16.33
C GLY A 191 -25.07 26.07 -16.08
N VAL A 192 -26.19 25.53 -15.58
CA VAL A 192 -26.39 24.11 -15.29
C VAL A 192 -27.24 23.45 -16.37
N ARG A 193 -26.60 22.55 -17.13
CA ARG A 193 -27.20 21.81 -18.25
C ARG A 193 -26.68 20.38 -18.34
N GLU A 194 -27.14 19.62 -19.33
CA GLU A 194 -26.80 18.21 -19.59
C GLU A 194 -25.29 17.90 -19.55
N GLY A 195 -24.46 18.83 -20.00
CA GLY A 195 -23.00 18.75 -19.92
C GLY A 195 -22.47 18.61 -18.49
N THR A 196 -23.15 19.17 -17.49
CA THR A 196 -22.82 19.04 -16.06
C THR A 196 -22.86 17.58 -15.62
N ILE A 197 -23.86 16.82 -16.09
CA ILE A 197 -24.03 15.39 -15.82
C ILE A 197 -22.95 14.60 -16.57
N VAL A 198 -22.68 14.94 -17.83
CA VAL A 198 -21.59 14.35 -18.62
C VAL A 198 -20.23 14.54 -17.93
N GLY A 199 -19.97 15.72 -17.38
CA GLY A 199 -18.74 16.02 -16.61
C GLY A 199 -18.64 15.22 -15.32
N ALA A 200 -19.73 15.11 -14.56
CA ALA A 200 -19.79 14.29 -13.34
C ALA A 200 -19.47 12.81 -13.62
N LEU A 201 -19.99 12.27 -14.73
CA LEU A 201 -19.87 10.86 -15.09
C LEU A 201 -18.56 10.51 -15.81
N LEU A 202 -18.00 11.39 -16.65
CA LEU A 202 -16.81 11.07 -17.48
C LEU A 202 -15.47 11.39 -16.81
N VAL A 203 -15.35 12.47 -16.03
CA VAL A 203 -14.03 12.93 -15.55
C VAL A 203 -13.36 11.90 -14.63
N GLY A 204 -14.12 11.27 -13.72
CA GLY A 204 -13.60 10.23 -12.82
C GLY A 204 -13.02 8.99 -13.56
N PRO A 205 -13.81 8.33 -14.43
CA PRO A 205 -13.32 7.23 -15.27
C PRO A 205 -12.14 7.63 -16.18
N LEU A 206 -12.13 8.84 -16.74
CA LEU A 206 -11.00 9.34 -17.53
C LEU A 206 -9.72 9.46 -16.69
N VAL A 207 -9.77 10.02 -15.47
CA VAL A 207 -8.62 10.05 -14.55
C VAL A 207 -8.10 8.64 -14.26
N ARG A 208 -8.99 7.66 -14.02
CA ARG A 208 -8.61 6.25 -13.80
C ARG A 208 -7.90 5.65 -15.03
N LEU A 209 -8.35 5.97 -16.24
CA LEU A 209 -7.77 5.48 -17.49
C LEU A 209 -6.45 6.17 -17.87
N ILE A 210 -6.29 7.44 -17.50
CA ILE A 210 -5.14 8.30 -17.86
C ILE A 210 -3.98 8.12 -16.88
N ARG A 211 -4.24 8.07 -15.57
CA ARG A 211 -3.22 8.01 -14.50
C ARG A 211 -2.15 6.93 -14.71
N PRO A 212 -2.46 5.67 -15.08
CA PRO A 212 -1.43 4.64 -15.29
C PRO A 212 -0.47 4.97 -16.46
N ARG A 213 -0.97 5.63 -17.50
CA ARG A 213 -0.15 6.02 -18.68
C ARG A 213 0.77 7.20 -18.35
N LEU A 214 0.30 8.15 -17.55
CA LEU A 214 1.11 9.28 -17.08
C LEU A 214 2.10 8.89 -15.97
N ALA A 215 1.95 7.73 -15.33
CA ALA A 215 2.84 7.28 -14.25
C ALA A 215 4.32 7.16 -14.66
N ILE A 216 4.64 7.11 -15.96
CA ILE A 216 6.01 7.19 -16.49
C ILE A 216 6.73 8.49 -16.08
N ILE A 217 5.98 9.57 -15.81
CA ILE A 217 6.50 10.87 -15.35
C ILE A 217 7.17 10.75 -13.96
N ASN A 218 6.88 9.70 -13.18
CA ASN A 218 7.65 9.42 -11.96
C ASN A 218 9.15 9.25 -12.24
N HIS A 219 9.55 8.74 -13.41
CA HIS A 219 10.97 8.66 -13.78
C HIS A 219 11.58 10.05 -13.99
N PHE A 220 10.81 11.07 -14.38
CA PHE A 220 11.33 12.44 -14.52
C PHE A 220 11.74 13.05 -13.17
N PHE A 221 11.07 12.69 -12.06
CA PHE A 221 11.43 13.16 -10.73
C PHE A 221 12.82 12.64 -10.29
N TYR A 222 13.06 11.33 -10.38
CA TYR A 222 14.28 10.68 -9.90
C TYR A 222 15.45 10.73 -10.89
N SER A 223 16.64 11.08 -10.38
CA SER A 223 17.90 11.15 -11.13
C SER A 223 18.59 9.79 -11.27
N LYS A 224 19.59 9.71 -12.16
CA LYS A 224 20.50 8.56 -12.28
C LYS A 224 21.31 8.33 -10.99
N SER A 225 21.70 9.40 -10.29
CA SER A 225 22.33 9.35 -8.96
C SER A 225 21.44 8.63 -7.94
N ASP A 226 20.15 8.93 -7.99
CA ASP A 226 19.20 8.50 -7.00
C ASP A 226 18.99 6.99 -7.09
N ARG A 227 19.15 6.36 -8.27
CA ARG A 227 19.11 4.89 -8.41
C ARG A 227 20.15 4.17 -7.55
N THR A 228 21.35 4.73 -7.40
CA THR A 228 22.41 4.15 -6.54
C THR A 228 22.02 4.29 -5.07
N GLN A 229 21.55 5.47 -4.67
CA GLN A 229 21.09 5.74 -3.31
C GLN A 229 19.84 4.94 -2.94
N PHE A 230 18.91 4.76 -3.89
CA PHE A 230 17.75 3.87 -3.78
C PHE A 230 18.17 2.41 -3.61
N LYS A 231 19.27 1.93 -4.21
CA LYS A 231 19.76 0.57 -3.95
C LYS A 231 20.25 0.44 -2.51
N THR A 232 21.06 1.38 -2.03
CA THR A 232 21.49 1.43 -0.61
C THR A 232 20.31 1.53 0.35
N GLN A 233 19.31 2.37 0.02
CA GLN A 233 18.11 2.59 0.83
C GLN A 233 17.10 1.43 0.72
N GLN A 234 17.11 0.66 -0.36
CA GLN A 234 16.36 -0.59 -0.52
C GLN A 234 16.99 -1.73 0.28
N LEU A 235 18.32 -1.81 0.39
CA LEU A 235 18.97 -2.72 1.34
C LEU A 235 18.72 -2.28 2.80
N ALA A 236 18.74 -0.98 3.09
CA ALA A 236 18.37 -0.47 4.42
C ALA A 236 16.88 -0.72 4.76
N GLY A 237 15.99 -0.62 3.78
CA GLY A 237 14.59 -1.02 3.90
C GLY A 237 14.43 -2.53 4.10
N ALA A 238 15.18 -3.35 3.35
CA ALA A 238 15.23 -4.80 3.56
C ALA A 238 15.73 -5.18 4.97
N ALA A 239 16.58 -4.36 5.59
CA ALA A 239 17.01 -4.53 6.98
C ALA A 239 15.90 -4.26 8.01
N GLN A 240 14.85 -3.51 7.66
CA GLN A 240 13.65 -3.34 8.49
C GLN A 240 12.75 -4.58 8.49
N PHE A 241 12.73 -5.33 7.38
CA PHE A 241 11.97 -6.59 7.28
C PHE A 241 12.71 -7.75 7.94
N LYS A 242 11.92 -8.67 8.51
CA LYS A 242 12.42 -9.91 9.10
C LYS A 242 12.36 -11.04 8.08
N GLY A 243 13.09 -12.12 8.38
CA GLY A 243 13.13 -13.30 7.52
C GLY A 243 11.86 -14.10 7.68
N THR A 244 11.03 -14.16 6.64
CA THR A 244 9.73 -14.84 6.67
C THR A 244 9.73 -16.04 5.71
N ILE A 245 9.01 -17.11 6.07
CA ILE A 245 8.62 -18.17 5.15
C ILE A 245 7.09 -18.17 5.05
N THR A 246 6.53 -18.24 3.84
CA THR A 246 5.08 -18.37 3.63
C THR A 246 4.79 -19.64 2.85
N ILE A 247 4.04 -20.55 3.45
CA ILE A 247 3.79 -21.90 2.93
C ILE A 247 2.32 -21.99 2.48
N ALA A 248 2.11 -21.93 1.17
CA ALA A 248 0.89 -22.40 0.52
C ALA A 248 0.99 -23.92 0.29
N ARG A 249 -0.14 -24.61 0.27
CA ARG A 249 -0.17 -26.09 0.31
C ARG A 249 -1.51 -26.69 -0.08
N GLU A 250 -1.45 -27.89 -0.66
CA GLU A 250 -2.58 -28.81 -0.80
C GLU A 250 -2.98 -29.44 0.54
N TYR A 251 -4.17 -30.05 0.62
CA TYR A 251 -4.64 -30.80 1.78
C TYR A 251 -4.05 -32.22 1.77
N GLY A 252 -3.65 -32.74 2.94
CA GLY A 252 -3.06 -34.08 3.03
C GLY A 252 -1.61 -34.21 2.51
N CYS A 253 -0.97 -33.16 2.01
CA CYS A 253 0.43 -33.24 1.55
C CYS A 253 1.48 -33.30 2.69
N GLY A 254 1.08 -33.10 3.96
CA GLY A 254 1.98 -33.02 5.11
C GLY A 254 2.56 -31.64 5.43
N GLY A 255 2.28 -30.61 4.63
CA GLY A 255 2.91 -29.28 4.74
C GLY A 255 2.74 -28.54 6.09
N HIS A 256 1.78 -28.91 6.95
CA HIS A 256 1.69 -28.37 8.31
C HIS A 256 2.81 -28.92 9.22
N ALA A 257 3.13 -30.21 9.14
CA ALA A 257 4.21 -30.83 9.92
C ALA A 257 5.58 -30.26 9.51
N LEU A 258 5.83 -30.18 8.20
CA LEU A 258 7.04 -29.55 7.66
C LEU A 258 7.17 -28.08 8.09
N GLY A 259 6.06 -27.33 8.09
CA GLY A 259 6.02 -25.95 8.58
C GLY A 259 6.40 -25.81 10.06
N GLN A 260 5.96 -26.75 10.91
CA GLN A 260 6.38 -26.80 12.31
C GLN A 260 7.87 -27.14 12.44
N LYS A 261 8.37 -28.16 11.73
CA LYS A 261 9.80 -28.53 11.74
C LYS A 261 10.69 -27.37 11.27
N LEU A 262 10.31 -26.67 10.20
CA LEU A 262 10.98 -25.45 9.73
C LEU A 262 11.06 -24.37 10.82
N SER A 263 10.00 -24.19 11.60
CA SER A 263 9.99 -23.19 12.68
C SER A 263 10.93 -23.56 13.83
N HIS A 264 11.08 -24.85 14.15
CA HIS A 264 12.04 -25.32 15.15
C HIS A 264 13.49 -25.23 14.63
N GLU A 265 13.76 -25.76 13.44
CA GLU A 265 15.10 -25.83 12.83
C GLU A 265 15.72 -24.44 12.59
N LEU A 266 14.90 -23.46 12.20
CA LEU A 266 15.34 -22.08 11.98
C LEU A 266 15.10 -21.15 13.18
N ASN A 267 14.58 -21.66 14.30
CA ASN A 267 14.17 -20.89 15.49
C ASN A 267 13.29 -19.66 15.16
N LEU A 268 12.22 -19.90 14.41
CA LEU A 268 11.25 -18.91 13.92
C LEU A 268 9.91 -19.06 14.65
N LYS A 269 9.11 -17.99 14.72
CA LYS A 269 7.72 -18.13 15.17
C LYS A 269 6.89 -18.90 14.13
N TYR A 270 6.08 -19.85 14.59
CA TYR A 270 5.10 -20.53 13.76
C TYR A 270 3.73 -19.85 13.85
N TYR A 271 3.10 -19.61 12.70
CA TYR A 271 1.77 -19.01 12.59
C TYR A 271 0.88 -19.78 11.62
N ASP A 272 -0.23 -20.27 12.13
CA ASP A 272 -1.27 -21.01 11.43
C ASP A 272 -2.66 -20.47 11.85
N THR A 273 -3.67 -21.33 11.99
CA THR A 273 -4.92 -21.05 12.72
C THR A 273 -4.73 -20.31 14.05
N SER A 274 -3.59 -20.45 14.73
CA SER A 274 -3.21 -19.64 15.91
C SER A 274 -3.33 -18.11 15.73
N LEU A 275 -3.32 -17.57 14.50
CA LEU A 275 -3.59 -16.16 14.22
C LEU A 275 -5.03 -15.70 14.53
N ILE A 276 -5.99 -16.62 14.70
CA ILE A 276 -7.43 -16.35 14.96
C ILE A 276 -7.63 -15.28 16.04
N ASP A 277 -6.86 -15.32 17.13
CA ASP A 277 -7.01 -14.41 18.27
C ASP A 277 -6.56 -12.97 17.97
N LEU A 278 -5.45 -12.81 17.23
CA LEU A 278 -4.94 -11.51 16.81
C LEU A 278 -5.85 -10.89 15.73
N ILE A 279 -6.33 -11.71 14.80
CA ILE A 279 -7.26 -11.31 13.74
C ILE A 279 -8.62 -10.92 14.33
N ALA A 280 -9.13 -11.64 15.35
CA ALA A 280 -10.35 -11.28 16.07
C ALA A 280 -10.21 -9.92 16.78
N ALA A 281 -9.07 -9.64 17.40
CA ALA A 281 -8.80 -8.36 18.06
C ALA A 281 -8.70 -7.17 17.07
N GLU A 282 -8.01 -7.34 15.94
CA GLU A 282 -7.88 -6.29 14.89
C GLU A 282 -9.21 -6.05 14.12
N SER A 283 -10.01 -7.10 13.92
CA SER A 283 -11.28 -7.01 13.15
C SER A 283 -12.52 -6.66 13.98
N GLY A 284 -12.48 -6.83 15.31
CA GLY A 284 -13.66 -6.72 16.17
C GLY A 284 -14.68 -7.85 15.98
N VAL A 285 -14.32 -8.92 15.26
CA VAL A 285 -15.17 -10.09 14.99
C VAL A 285 -14.91 -11.17 16.04
N SER A 286 -15.94 -11.92 16.45
CA SER A 286 -15.77 -12.92 17.52
C SER A 286 -14.89 -14.11 17.08
N LYS A 287 -14.12 -14.67 18.03
CA LYS A 287 -13.20 -15.81 17.78
C LYS A 287 -13.86 -16.98 17.02
N GLN A 288 -15.10 -17.34 17.37
CA GLN A 288 -15.84 -18.40 16.67
C GLN A 288 -16.19 -18.06 15.21
N GLN A 289 -16.43 -16.78 14.90
CA GLN A 289 -16.69 -16.33 13.52
C GLN A 289 -15.40 -16.26 12.71
N VAL A 290 -14.26 -15.92 13.32
CA VAL A 290 -12.93 -15.97 12.67
C VAL A 290 -12.53 -17.43 12.42
N ALA A 291 -12.60 -18.30 13.43
CA ALA A 291 -12.25 -19.73 13.32
C ALA A 291 -13.05 -20.47 12.23
N LYS A 292 -14.37 -20.21 12.13
CA LYS A 292 -15.24 -20.81 11.11
C LYS A 292 -15.03 -20.26 9.69
N ARG A 293 -14.14 -19.29 9.48
CA ARG A 293 -13.99 -18.55 8.21
C ARG A 293 -12.54 -18.41 7.73
N ALA A 294 -11.56 -18.94 8.46
CA ALA A 294 -10.14 -18.89 8.07
C ALA A 294 -9.83 -19.62 6.75
N ASP A 295 -10.61 -20.66 6.39
CA ASP A 295 -10.49 -21.42 5.13
C ASP A 295 -11.67 -21.18 4.15
N SER A 296 -12.48 -20.11 4.30
CA SER A 296 -13.52 -19.76 3.31
C SER A 296 -14.12 -18.35 3.47
N LEU A 297 -14.30 -17.64 2.34
CA LEU A 297 -15.52 -16.90 1.92
C LEU A 297 -15.25 -15.88 0.78
N GLU A 298 -16.32 -15.47 0.09
CA GLU A 298 -16.34 -14.72 -1.18
C GLU A 298 -16.85 -13.25 -1.04
N SER A 299 -16.16 -12.27 -1.66
CA SER A 299 -16.65 -10.91 -2.04
C SER A 299 -15.62 -10.09 -2.86
N SER A 300 -15.87 -9.83 -4.14
CA SER A 300 -14.80 -9.65 -5.16
C SER A 300 -14.28 -8.21 -5.40
N LEU A 301 -14.03 -7.44 -4.34
CA LEU A 301 -13.69 -5.99 -4.48
C LEU A 301 -12.43 -5.50 -3.73
N LEU A 302 -11.68 -6.36 -3.02
CA LEU A 302 -10.55 -5.91 -2.20
C LEU A 302 -9.26 -5.56 -2.94
N GLN A 303 -9.05 -6.02 -4.18
CA GLN A 303 -7.71 -6.00 -4.78
C GLN A 303 -7.14 -4.58 -4.99
N ASP A 304 -8.00 -3.57 -5.18
CA ASP A 304 -7.61 -2.15 -5.24
C ASP A 304 -7.36 -1.52 -3.84
N MET A 305 -7.94 -2.05 -2.77
CA MET A 305 -7.85 -1.49 -1.41
C MET A 305 -6.58 -1.91 -0.67
N ILE A 306 -5.98 -3.04 -1.03
CA ILE A 306 -4.78 -3.62 -0.37
C ILE A 306 -3.50 -2.80 -0.66
N PHE A 307 -3.57 -1.88 -1.63
CA PHE A 307 -2.47 -1.00 -2.07
C PHE A 307 -2.73 0.49 -1.80
N SER A 308 -3.66 0.84 -0.91
CA SER A 308 -3.88 2.22 -0.45
C SER A 308 -3.69 2.36 1.06
N ASP A 309 -2.64 3.09 1.43
CA ASP A 309 -2.26 3.49 2.79
C ASP A 309 -3.47 3.98 3.61
N PHE A 310 -3.83 3.28 4.69
CA PHE A 310 -4.82 3.79 5.64
C PHE A 310 -4.58 3.31 7.08
N SER A 311 -4.07 4.21 7.91
CA SER A 311 -3.95 4.10 9.38
C SER A 311 -5.32 4.23 10.09
N GLY A 312 -6.37 3.70 9.48
CA GLY A 312 -7.76 3.80 9.95
C GLY A 312 -8.30 2.49 10.54
N SER A 313 -9.34 2.63 11.37
CA SER A 313 -10.26 1.53 11.74
C SER A 313 -10.73 0.79 10.48
N LEU A 314 -10.98 -0.52 10.60
CA LEU A 314 -11.66 -1.26 9.54
C LEU A 314 -13.03 -0.61 9.25
N ASP A 315 -13.36 -0.57 7.95
CA ASP A 315 -14.53 0.13 7.44
C ASP A 315 -15.80 -0.74 7.62
N LYS A 316 -16.92 -0.09 7.90
CA LYS A 316 -18.23 -0.75 8.02
C LYS A 316 -18.90 -1.03 6.68
N SER A 317 -18.33 -0.57 5.57
CA SER A 317 -18.77 -0.96 4.22
C SER A 317 -18.28 -2.34 3.77
N LEU A 318 -17.24 -2.91 4.42
CA LEU A 318 -16.68 -4.20 4.03
C LEU A 318 -17.65 -5.34 4.34
N SER A 319 -17.66 -6.36 3.49
CA SER A 319 -18.25 -7.66 3.86
C SER A 319 -17.48 -8.22 5.07
N THR A 320 -18.09 -9.11 5.87
CA THR A 320 -17.34 -9.76 6.96
C THR A 320 -16.13 -10.57 6.46
N PRO A 321 -16.21 -11.28 5.31
CA PRO A 321 -15.03 -11.85 4.64
C PRO A 321 -13.94 -10.81 4.30
N ASP A 322 -14.30 -9.69 3.69
CA ASP A 322 -13.34 -8.66 3.27
C ASP A 322 -12.65 -8.01 4.49
N ALA A 323 -13.45 -7.68 5.51
CA ALA A 323 -12.93 -7.19 6.79
C ALA A 323 -11.94 -8.19 7.41
N LEU A 324 -12.22 -9.49 7.31
CA LEU A 324 -11.35 -10.54 7.83
C LEU A 324 -10.03 -10.63 7.05
N PHE A 325 -10.07 -10.55 5.72
CA PHE A 325 -8.88 -10.58 4.88
C PHE A 325 -8.00 -9.32 5.07
N VAL A 326 -8.60 -8.14 5.24
CA VAL A 326 -7.88 -6.89 5.55
C VAL A 326 -7.21 -6.97 6.93
N ALA A 327 -7.91 -7.43 7.97
CA ALA A 327 -7.33 -7.63 9.30
C ALA A 327 -6.17 -8.65 9.28
N THR A 328 -6.36 -9.77 8.59
CA THR A 328 -5.32 -10.80 8.38
C THR A 328 -4.09 -10.21 7.70
N SER A 329 -4.29 -9.43 6.62
CA SER A 329 -3.20 -8.75 5.90
C SER A 329 -2.40 -7.80 6.78
N ARG A 330 -3.07 -7.05 7.67
CA ARG A 330 -2.42 -6.14 8.64
C ARG A 330 -1.62 -6.92 9.68
N VAL A 331 -2.21 -7.94 10.29
CA VAL A 331 -1.56 -8.77 11.32
C VAL A 331 -0.31 -9.46 10.76
N MET A 332 -0.39 -10.09 9.59
CA MET A 332 0.76 -10.77 8.96
C MET A 332 1.89 -9.78 8.62
N ARG A 333 1.56 -8.62 8.03
CA ARG A 333 2.55 -7.58 7.69
C ARG A 333 3.23 -6.97 8.91
N LYS A 334 2.51 -6.83 10.02
CA LYS A 334 3.07 -6.39 11.30
C LYS A 334 4.03 -7.44 11.87
N LEU A 335 3.57 -8.69 11.99
CA LEU A 335 4.40 -9.78 12.51
C LEU A 335 5.69 -9.98 11.69
N ALA A 336 5.62 -9.93 10.35
CA ALA A 336 6.80 -10.02 9.46
C ALA A 336 7.76 -8.81 9.51
N LYS A 337 7.38 -7.73 10.21
CA LYS A 337 8.23 -6.56 10.50
C LYS A 337 8.82 -6.63 11.90
N ASP A 338 8.04 -7.15 12.86
CA ASP A 338 8.43 -7.23 14.27
C ASP A 338 9.36 -8.45 14.54
N GLU A 339 9.07 -9.63 13.98
CA GLU A 339 9.85 -10.87 14.19
C GLU A 339 9.96 -11.81 12.97
N SER A 340 10.95 -12.72 12.99
CA SER A 340 11.17 -13.71 11.92
C SER A 340 10.28 -14.94 12.13
N CYS A 341 9.57 -15.40 11.09
CA CYS A 341 8.40 -16.26 11.26
C CYS A 341 8.07 -17.14 10.03
N VAL A 342 7.28 -18.19 10.25
CA VAL A 342 6.72 -19.11 9.25
C VAL A 342 5.19 -18.99 9.28
N PHE A 343 4.58 -18.63 8.15
CA PHE A 343 3.13 -18.59 7.98
C PHE A 343 2.64 -19.77 7.15
N ILE A 344 1.58 -20.45 7.62
CA ILE A 344 0.91 -21.55 6.92
C ILE A 344 -0.44 -21.05 6.37
N GLY A 345 -0.50 -20.83 5.05
CA GLY A 345 -1.71 -20.39 4.32
C GLY A 345 -1.92 -18.86 4.26
N TYR A 346 -3.19 -18.44 4.43
CA TYR A 346 -3.66 -17.05 4.42
C TYR A 346 -3.36 -16.21 3.16
N ASN A 347 -3.02 -16.83 2.01
CA ASN A 347 -2.46 -16.15 0.84
C ASN A 347 -1.19 -15.32 1.21
N GLY A 348 -0.38 -15.83 2.15
CA GLY A 348 0.80 -15.12 2.68
C GLY A 348 1.83 -14.77 1.60
N ASP A 349 1.93 -15.61 0.57
CA ASP A 349 2.73 -15.41 -0.64
C ASP A 349 2.34 -14.12 -1.40
N PHE A 350 1.05 -13.77 -1.43
CA PHE A 350 0.52 -12.54 -2.02
C PHE A 350 0.54 -11.37 -1.02
N ILE A 351 0.15 -11.60 0.24
CA ILE A 351 0.09 -10.56 1.28
C ILE A 351 1.49 -9.99 1.58
N LEU A 352 2.52 -10.84 1.57
CA LEU A 352 3.91 -10.52 1.88
C LEU A 352 4.84 -10.56 0.65
N LYS A 353 4.29 -10.61 -0.58
CA LYS A 353 5.06 -10.58 -1.84
C LYS A 353 6.09 -9.44 -1.93
N ASP A 354 5.78 -8.33 -1.27
CA ASP A 354 6.55 -7.08 -1.26
C ASP A 354 7.60 -7.04 -0.11
N ASN A 355 7.68 -8.07 0.75
CA ASN A 355 8.77 -8.25 1.71
C ASN A 355 9.98 -8.87 0.97
N PRO A 356 11.14 -8.17 0.87
CA PRO A 356 12.31 -8.66 0.14
C PRO A 356 13.01 -9.87 0.79
N ARG A 357 12.61 -10.26 2.00
CA ARG A 357 13.12 -11.38 2.80
C ARG A 357 12.11 -12.54 2.98
N ALA A 358 10.94 -12.46 2.33
CA ALA A 358 9.92 -13.52 2.41
C ALA A 358 10.16 -14.61 1.35
N LEU A 359 10.48 -15.83 1.79
CA LEU A 359 10.54 -17.02 0.95
C LEU A 359 9.13 -17.62 0.80
N ARG A 360 8.64 -17.74 -0.43
CA ARG A 360 7.29 -18.23 -0.72
C ARG A 360 7.38 -19.65 -1.26
N VAL A 361 6.74 -20.60 -0.59
CA VAL A 361 6.82 -22.03 -0.88
C VAL A 361 5.42 -22.57 -1.15
N PHE A 362 5.27 -23.39 -2.18
CA PHE A 362 4.09 -24.21 -2.42
C PHE A 362 4.42 -25.70 -2.21
N LEU A 363 3.62 -26.38 -1.41
CA LEU A 363 3.77 -27.81 -1.11
C LEU A 363 2.59 -28.61 -1.68
N TYR A 364 2.91 -29.60 -2.51
CA TYR A 364 1.94 -30.52 -3.11
C TYR A 364 2.40 -31.97 -2.94
N ALA A 365 1.53 -32.93 -3.24
CA ALA A 365 1.90 -34.33 -3.31
C ALA A 365 0.98 -35.10 -4.28
N ASN A 366 1.40 -36.27 -4.75
CA ASN A 366 0.54 -37.09 -5.60
C ASN A 366 -0.73 -37.58 -4.84
N PRO A 367 -1.83 -37.92 -5.52
CA PRO A 367 -3.09 -38.26 -4.86
C PRO A 367 -3.00 -39.46 -3.93
N ASP A 368 -2.18 -40.47 -4.25
CA ASP A 368 -2.03 -41.68 -3.45
C ASP A 368 -1.31 -41.40 -2.11
N TYR A 369 -0.27 -40.56 -2.14
CA TYR A 369 0.40 -40.07 -0.93
C TYR A 369 -0.56 -39.25 -0.07
N LYS A 370 -1.29 -38.29 -0.66
CA LYS A 370 -2.29 -37.48 0.06
C LYS A 370 -3.38 -38.36 0.70
N LEU A 371 -3.84 -39.37 -0.03
CA LEU A 371 -4.82 -40.34 0.44
C LEU A 371 -4.29 -41.21 1.58
N GLN A 372 -3.01 -41.59 1.56
CA GLN A 372 -2.39 -42.37 2.64
C GLN A 372 -2.13 -41.51 3.89
N TYR A 373 -1.58 -40.31 3.71
CA TYR A 373 -1.35 -39.34 4.78
C TYR A 373 -2.65 -39.00 5.53
N CYS A 374 -3.77 -38.81 4.82
CA CYS A 374 -5.07 -38.56 5.44
C CYS A 374 -5.60 -39.75 6.29
N LYS A 375 -5.26 -41.00 5.95
CA LYS A 375 -5.59 -42.16 6.79
C LYS A 375 -4.71 -42.20 8.04
N GLU A 376 -3.41 -42.00 7.87
CA GLU A 376 -2.40 -42.17 8.92
C GLU A 376 -2.39 -41.02 9.95
N HIS A 377 -2.67 -39.79 9.51
CA HIS A 377 -2.58 -38.59 10.36
C HIS A 377 -3.91 -37.90 10.66
N TYR A 378 -4.98 -38.14 9.88
CA TYR A 378 -6.31 -37.56 10.11
C TYR A 378 -7.40 -38.60 10.41
N GLU A 379 -7.04 -39.89 10.51
CA GLU A 379 -7.96 -41.03 10.75
C GLU A 379 -9.11 -41.14 9.72
N GLN A 380 -8.95 -40.55 8.53
CA GLN A 380 -9.98 -40.50 7.49
C GLN A 380 -10.03 -41.79 6.67
N ASN A 381 -11.23 -42.30 6.38
CA ASN A 381 -11.40 -43.34 5.37
C ASN A 381 -11.16 -42.76 3.95
N ALA A 382 -11.01 -43.63 2.95
CA ALA A 382 -10.63 -43.21 1.60
C ALA A 382 -11.60 -42.21 0.94
N GLU A 383 -12.91 -42.40 1.13
CA GLU A 383 -13.95 -41.51 0.60
C GLU A 383 -13.96 -40.16 1.33
N GLN A 384 -13.86 -40.19 2.66
CA GLN A 384 -13.75 -38.99 3.50
C GLN A 384 -12.50 -38.16 3.16
N ALA A 385 -11.37 -38.83 2.91
CA ALA A 385 -10.12 -38.19 2.52
C ALA A 385 -10.25 -37.53 1.14
N GLN A 386 -10.76 -38.22 0.13
CA GLN A 386 -11.02 -37.65 -1.20
C GLN A 386 -11.95 -36.43 -1.12
N GLN A 387 -13.09 -36.53 -0.43
CA GLN A 387 -14.01 -35.41 -0.25
C GLN A 387 -13.36 -34.24 0.52
N SER A 388 -12.52 -34.51 1.52
CA SER A 388 -11.81 -33.47 2.30
C SER A 388 -10.75 -32.76 1.47
N MET A 389 -10.00 -33.51 0.65
CA MET A 389 -9.02 -32.99 -0.29
C MET A 389 -9.70 -32.06 -1.31
N GLU A 390 -10.67 -32.56 -2.07
CA GLU A 390 -11.38 -31.79 -3.09
C GLU A 390 -12.04 -30.52 -2.53
N GLN A 391 -12.76 -30.63 -1.41
CA GLN A 391 -13.44 -29.47 -0.82
C GLN A 391 -12.47 -28.43 -0.27
N THR A 392 -11.36 -28.84 0.34
CA THR A 392 -10.43 -27.90 0.99
C THR A 392 -9.54 -27.23 -0.04
N ASP A 393 -9.02 -27.98 -1.01
CA ASP A 393 -8.14 -27.43 -2.03
C ASP A 393 -8.91 -26.56 -3.03
N ARG A 394 -10.17 -26.90 -3.35
CA ARG A 394 -11.05 -25.99 -4.11
C ARG A 394 -11.32 -24.69 -3.35
N ARG A 395 -11.67 -24.73 -2.05
CA ARG A 395 -11.86 -23.51 -1.23
C ARG A 395 -10.61 -22.63 -1.17
N ARG A 396 -9.42 -23.24 -1.10
CA ARG A 396 -8.13 -22.52 -1.15
C ARG A 396 -7.90 -21.87 -2.50
N GLN A 397 -8.17 -22.57 -3.60
CA GLN A 397 -8.05 -22.02 -4.95
C GLN A 397 -9.05 -20.87 -5.19
N GLU A 398 -10.31 -21.07 -4.79
CA GLU A 398 -11.37 -20.05 -4.79
C GLU A 398 -10.89 -18.81 -4.01
N HIS A 399 -10.50 -18.95 -2.74
CA HIS A 399 -9.98 -17.87 -1.88
C HIS A 399 -8.73 -17.17 -2.44
N HIS A 400 -7.84 -17.90 -3.12
CA HIS A 400 -6.64 -17.33 -3.72
C HIS A 400 -6.95 -16.53 -4.98
N GLN A 401 -7.64 -17.14 -5.95
CA GLN A 401 -8.09 -16.49 -7.18
C GLN A 401 -8.94 -15.25 -6.88
N HIS A 402 -9.65 -15.26 -5.76
CA HIS A 402 -10.50 -14.20 -5.28
C HIS A 402 -9.76 -12.98 -4.71
N TYR A 403 -8.84 -13.17 -3.75
CA TYR A 403 -8.14 -12.04 -3.10
C TYR A 403 -6.78 -11.69 -3.74
N ALA A 404 -6.09 -12.67 -4.32
CA ALA A 404 -4.81 -12.47 -5.02
C ALA A 404 -4.96 -12.26 -6.53
N GLY A 405 -6.14 -12.55 -7.10
CA GLY A 405 -6.43 -12.37 -8.53
C GLY A 405 -5.72 -13.36 -9.46
N SER A 406 -5.10 -14.41 -8.91
CA SER A 406 -4.29 -15.40 -9.64
C SER A 406 -4.59 -16.82 -9.15
N ASP A 407 -4.37 -17.81 -10.00
CA ASP A 407 -4.54 -19.22 -9.64
C ASP A 407 -3.56 -19.63 -8.54
N LEU A 408 -4.04 -20.34 -7.51
CA LEU A 408 -3.22 -20.88 -6.42
C LEU A 408 -2.10 -21.80 -6.95
N TYR A 409 -2.35 -22.52 -8.04
CA TYR A 409 -1.42 -23.49 -8.61
C TYR A 409 -0.41 -22.87 -9.59
N ASP A 410 -0.43 -21.55 -9.80
CA ASP A 410 0.55 -20.88 -10.67
C ASP A 410 1.93 -20.83 -9.98
N PRO A 411 2.97 -21.52 -10.50
CA PRO A 411 4.29 -21.54 -9.89
C PRO A 411 4.95 -20.15 -9.85
N ARG A 412 4.45 -19.17 -10.64
CA ARG A 412 4.96 -17.78 -10.66
C ARG A 412 4.59 -17.00 -9.39
N ASN A 413 3.65 -17.48 -8.58
CA ASN A 413 3.32 -16.89 -7.27
C ASN A 413 4.37 -17.21 -6.20
N TYR A 414 5.23 -18.22 -6.43
CA TYR A 414 6.14 -18.77 -5.43
C TYR A 414 7.60 -18.62 -5.84
N ASP A 415 8.49 -19.01 -4.93
CA ASP A 415 9.94 -19.10 -5.14
C ASP A 415 10.40 -20.56 -5.19
N LEU A 416 9.66 -21.46 -4.53
CA LEU A 416 9.83 -22.91 -4.56
C LEU A 416 8.45 -23.59 -4.67
N CYS A 417 8.33 -24.60 -5.53
CA CYS A 417 7.21 -25.55 -5.54
C CYS A 417 7.78 -26.95 -5.37
N LEU A 418 7.38 -27.68 -4.33
CA LEU A 418 7.97 -28.97 -3.95
C LEU A 418 6.92 -30.07 -3.82
N ASP A 419 7.20 -31.22 -4.43
CA ASP A 419 6.45 -32.48 -4.22
C ASP A 419 6.94 -33.13 -2.93
N LEU A 420 6.23 -32.86 -1.84
CA LEU A 420 6.54 -33.38 -0.50
C LEU A 420 6.32 -34.89 -0.39
N GLY A 421 5.48 -35.47 -1.26
CA GLY A 421 5.24 -36.92 -1.32
C GLY A 421 6.37 -37.67 -2.03
N SER A 422 6.92 -37.11 -3.11
CA SER A 422 8.01 -37.72 -3.88
C SER A 422 9.41 -37.45 -3.32
N LEU A 423 9.64 -36.27 -2.72
CA LEU A 423 10.93 -35.89 -2.13
C LEU A 423 11.08 -36.35 -0.67
N GLY A 424 9.97 -36.49 0.05
CA GLY A 424 9.99 -36.71 1.50
C GLY A 424 10.26 -35.45 2.31
N GLU A 425 9.99 -35.53 3.61
CA GLU A 425 9.98 -34.36 4.50
C GLU A 425 11.37 -33.78 4.78
N GLU A 426 12.39 -34.63 4.96
CA GLU A 426 13.77 -34.20 5.26
C GLU A 426 14.39 -33.45 4.07
N ALA A 427 14.26 -33.97 2.84
CA ALA A 427 14.78 -33.28 1.65
C ALA A 427 14.07 -31.94 1.40
N CYS A 428 12.75 -31.86 1.65
CA CYS A 428 12.02 -30.60 1.56
C CYS A 428 12.43 -29.60 2.66
N LEU A 429 12.72 -30.08 3.88
CA LEU A 429 13.24 -29.26 4.98
C LEU A 429 14.57 -28.62 4.58
N ASP A 430 15.55 -29.42 4.15
CA ASP A 430 16.89 -28.96 3.75
C ASP A 430 16.83 -27.93 2.61
N ILE A 431 16.05 -28.19 1.56
CA ILE A 431 15.89 -27.29 0.40
C ILE A 431 15.33 -25.92 0.83
N ILE A 432 14.31 -25.90 1.70
CA ILE A 432 13.70 -24.66 2.18
C ILE A 432 14.65 -23.93 3.16
N VAL A 433 15.37 -24.67 4.02
CA VAL A 433 16.36 -24.13 4.96
C VAL A 433 17.52 -23.44 4.25
N ASP A 434 18.09 -24.07 3.21
CA ASP A 434 19.18 -23.50 2.40
C ASP A 434 18.70 -22.27 1.61
N ALA A 435 17.55 -22.37 0.94
CA ALA A 435 16.96 -21.26 0.20
C ALA A 435 16.61 -20.06 1.11
N TYR A 436 16.14 -20.32 2.33
CA TYR A 436 15.85 -19.28 3.32
C TYR A 436 17.12 -18.57 3.76
N LYS A 437 18.18 -19.31 4.14
CA LYS A 437 19.47 -18.76 4.58
C LYS A 437 20.06 -17.85 3.49
N LYS A 438 20.12 -18.34 2.24
CA LYS A 438 20.57 -17.57 1.07
C LYS A 438 19.72 -16.33 0.78
N LEU A 439 18.40 -16.37 1.01
CA LEU A 439 17.53 -15.19 0.88
C LEU A 439 17.74 -14.15 2.00
N GLN A 440 18.13 -14.57 3.21
CA GLN A 440 18.47 -13.62 4.29
C GLN A 440 19.82 -12.93 4.05
N GLU A 441 20.79 -13.66 3.49
CA GLU A 441 22.08 -13.15 3.02
C GLU A 441 21.94 -12.22 1.79
N HIS A 442 21.04 -12.56 0.86
CA HIS A 442 20.81 -11.84 -0.39
C HIS A 442 19.32 -11.48 -0.61
N PRO A 443 18.76 -10.50 0.14
CA PRO A 443 17.37 -10.06 -0.03
C PRO A 443 17.07 -9.51 -1.42
N ARG A 444 15.81 -9.65 -1.88
CA ARG A 444 15.39 -9.24 -3.22
C ARG A 444 15.54 -7.73 -3.46
N THR A 445 16.46 -7.34 -4.35
CA THR A 445 16.54 -5.96 -4.87
C THR A 445 15.74 -5.84 -6.17
N GLY A 446 14.63 -5.08 -6.15
CA GLY A 446 13.90 -4.71 -7.37
C GLY A 446 12.41 -4.41 -7.19
N PHE A 447 11.73 -5.08 -6.27
CA PHE A 447 10.26 -5.06 -6.15
C PHE A 447 9.78 -4.77 -4.71
N ILE A 448 10.07 -3.57 -4.20
CA ILE A 448 9.27 -3.02 -3.09
C ILE A 448 8.12 -2.25 -3.75
N HIS A 449 6.94 -2.88 -3.82
CA HIS A 449 5.70 -2.20 -4.19
C HIS A 449 5.21 -1.34 -3.01
N LYS A 450 4.39 -0.33 -3.29
CA LYS A 450 3.99 0.71 -2.32
C LYS A 450 3.12 0.25 -1.13
N SER A 451 2.85 -1.05 -0.97
CA SER A 451 1.95 -1.64 0.04
C SER A 451 2.39 -1.47 1.52
N TYR A 452 3.58 -0.90 1.76
CA TYR A 452 4.14 -0.59 3.08
C TYR A 452 4.36 0.92 3.33
N GLU A 453 3.98 1.79 2.38
CA GLU A 453 3.86 3.22 2.69
C GLU A 453 2.71 3.43 3.72
N GLY A 454 2.77 4.50 4.52
CA GLY A 454 1.74 4.81 5.52
C GLY A 454 1.83 4.11 6.89
N ILE A 455 2.87 3.31 7.18
CA ILE A 455 3.20 2.89 8.57
C ILE A 455 4.20 3.89 9.19
N ASP A 456 3.70 5.09 9.53
CA ASP A 456 4.34 6.22 10.25
C ASP A 456 5.89 6.20 10.33
N THR A 457 6.55 6.38 9.19
CA THR A 457 8.02 6.50 9.12
C THR A 457 8.54 7.83 9.66
N GLU A 458 7.79 8.93 9.53
CA GLU A 458 8.21 10.28 9.97
C GLU A 458 8.51 10.34 11.48
N VAL A 459 7.80 9.55 12.30
CA VAL A 459 8.02 9.45 13.75
C VAL A 459 9.35 8.73 14.07
N TYR A 460 9.80 7.83 13.19
CA TYR A 460 10.97 6.98 13.39
C TYR A 460 12.26 7.61 12.87
N GLU A 461 12.21 8.33 11.73
CA GLU A 461 13.37 9.05 11.16
C GLU A 461 13.91 10.12 12.11
N ALA A 462 13.02 10.77 12.87
CA ALA A 462 13.36 11.77 13.89
C ALA A 462 14.15 11.21 15.09
N GLN A 463 14.09 9.88 15.34
CA GLN A 463 14.77 9.25 16.48
C GLN A 463 16.12 8.63 16.11
N ASN A 464 16.27 8.11 14.89
CA ASN A 464 17.37 7.20 14.54
C ASN A 464 18.55 7.83 13.76
N THR A 465 18.58 9.16 13.63
CA THR A 465 19.61 9.91 12.89
C THR A 465 21.04 9.68 13.41
N LYS A 466 21.19 9.27 14.68
CA LYS A 466 22.50 8.90 15.27
C LYS A 466 23.01 7.52 14.85
N ALA A 467 22.13 6.53 14.64
CA ALA A 467 22.57 5.17 14.30
C ALA A 467 23.17 5.10 12.89
N VAL A 468 22.55 5.78 11.92
CA VAL A 468 22.99 5.82 10.52
C VAL A 468 24.38 6.44 10.37
N ALA A 469 24.73 7.44 11.18
CA ALA A 469 26.06 8.04 11.18
C ALA A 469 27.16 7.07 11.66
N VAL A 470 26.85 6.21 12.64
CA VAL A 470 27.80 5.25 13.21
C VAL A 470 28.06 4.09 12.26
N THR A 471 27.02 3.52 11.63
CA THR A 471 27.20 2.44 10.65
C THR A 471 27.86 2.91 9.35
N ALA A 472 27.57 4.13 8.89
CA ALA A 472 28.28 4.71 7.74
C ALA A 472 29.78 4.93 8.02
N ALA A 473 30.13 5.40 9.22
CA ALA A 473 31.53 5.55 9.64
C ALA A 473 32.26 4.19 9.75
N ALA A 474 31.59 3.17 10.31
CA ALA A 474 32.17 1.83 10.43
C ALA A 474 32.41 1.16 9.06
N ALA A 475 31.50 1.34 8.10
CA ALA A 475 31.68 0.84 6.74
C ALA A 475 32.90 1.49 6.04
N ALA A 476 33.00 2.83 6.10
CA ALA A 476 34.12 3.58 5.52
C ALA A 476 35.48 3.22 6.16
N ALA A 477 35.51 2.93 7.47
CA ALA A 477 36.72 2.48 8.16
C ALA A 477 37.18 1.08 7.70
N ASN A 478 36.25 0.16 7.42
CA ASN A 478 36.59 -1.15 6.87
C ASN A 478 37.08 -1.09 5.42
N GLU A 479 36.48 -0.26 4.57
CA GLU A 479 36.99 -0.04 3.20
C GLU A 479 38.41 0.57 3.21
N ALA A 480 38.67 1.53 4.11
CA ALA A 480 40.01 2.12 4.26
C ALA A 480 41.07 1.09 4.70
N ASN A 481 40.74 0.21 5.65
CA ASN A 481 41.65 -0.87 6.07
C ASN A 481 41.84 -1.95 4.99
N ALA A 482 40.81 -2.27 4.21
CA ALA A 482 40.91 -3.25 3.13
C ALA A 482 41.84 -2.79 1.99
N VAL A 483 41.83 -1.49 1.66
CA VAL A 483 42.71 -0.90 0.62
C VAL A 483 44.17 -0.79 1.09
N ALA A 484 44.43 -0.81 2.40
CA ALA A 484 45.78 -0.77 2.96
C ALA A 484 46.48 -2.15 3.03
N ALA A 485 45.80 -3.24 2.68
CA ALA A 485 46.19 -4.61 3.02
C ALA A 485 46.36 -5.56 1.81
N THR A 486 47.03 -5.11 0.74
CA THR A 486 47.49 -5.99 -0.35
C THR A 486 49.00 -5.85 -0.61
N PRO A 487 49.83 -6.86 -0.29
CA PRO A 487 51.23 -6.88 -0.71
C PRO A 487 51.33 -7.16 -2.22
N ALA A 488 52.39 -6.65 -2.84
CA ALA A 488 52.75 -6.98 -4.22
C ALA A 488 53.97 -7.92 -4.23
N GLU A 489 53.89 -9.00 -5.01
CA GLU A 489 55.02 -9.90 -5.27
C GLU A 489 55.69 -9.59 -6.62
N ASP A 490 56.91 -10.14 -6.75
CA ASP A 490 57.81 -10.23 -7.92
C ASP A 490 58.92 -9.17 -8.08
N GLY A 491 60.18 -9.64 -7.99
CA GLY A 491 61.41 -8.84 -8.18
C GLY A 491 62.66 -9.51 -7.58
N GLU A 492 63.32 -10.37 -8.35
CA GLU A 492 64.44 -11.27 -7.99
C GLU A 492 65.61 -10.74 -7.12
N SER A 493 66.29 -11.70 -6.48
CA SER A 493 67.76 -11.87 -6.38
C SER A 493 68.53 -11.59 -5.06
N GLN A 494 69.45 -12.53 -4.78
CA GLN A 494 70.68 -12.46 -3.96
C GLN A 494 70.63 -12.42 -2.40
N ALA A 495 70.60 -13.63 -1.84
CA ALA A 495 71.69 -14.23 -1.05
C ALA A 495 71.92 -13.94 0.45
N LEU A 496 72.51 -14.98 1.09
CA LEU A 496 73.30 -15.03 2.34
C LEU A 496 72.61 -15.04 3.73
N LEU A 497 72.88 -16.16 4.42
CA LEU A 497 73.01 -16.37 5.87
C LEU A 497 71.75 -16.52 6.75
N ALA A 498 71.90 -17.43 7.71
CA ALA A 498 71.07 -17.72 8.89
C ALA A 498 72.02 -17.88 10.09
N PRO A 499 71.61 -18.27 11.32
CA PRO A 499 70.27 -18.37 11.92
C PRO A 499 70.17 -17.54 13.24
N THR A 500 69.06 -17.66 14.01
CA THR A 500 69.02 -18.01 15.46
C THR A 500 67.61 -17.83 16.08
N GLU A 501 67.23 -18.76 16.98
CA GLU A 501 66.66 -18.63 18.35
C GLU A 501 65.82 -17.37 18.73
N GLY A 502 64.78 -17.43 19.59
CA GLY A 502 64.22 -18.51 20.45
C GLY A 502 62.70 -18.27 20.73
N ALA A 503 61.97 -19.15 21.42
CA ALA A 503 61.83 -19.25 22.88
C ALA A 503 61.33 -17.96 23.59
N ALA A 504 60.38 -17.96 24.54
CA ALA A 504 59.40 -18.96 25.01
C ALA A 504 58.42 -18.29 26.03
N THR A 505 57.38 -19.02 26.50
CA THR A 505 56.70 -18.83 27.83
C THR A 505 55.93 -17.50 28.09
N THR A 506 54.97 -17.36 29.03
CA THR A 506 54.29 -18.29 29.97
C THR A 506 52.87 -17.80 30.31
N GLU A 507 52.09 -18.65 31.02
CA GLU A 507 51.05 -18.35 32.04
C GLU A 507 49.92 -17.35 31.72
N ALA A 508 48.62 -17.68 31.78
CA ALA A 508 47.81 -18.43 32.75
C ALA A 508 47.55 -17.70 34.09
N ASN A 509 46.26 -17.40 34.35
CA ASN A 509 45.65 -17.48 35.69
C ASN A 509 44.11 -17.47 35.60
N ASP A 510 43.54 -18.59 36.03
CA ASP A 510 42.15 -18.83 36.43
C ASP A 510 42.21 -19.08 37.98
N PRO A 511 41.17 -19.46 38.74
CA PRO A 511 39.71 -19.33 38.58
C PRO A 511 39.05 -18.71 39.86
N VAL A 512 37.92 -19.28 40.31
CA VAL A 512 37.23 -19.23 41.65
C VAL A 512 36.00 -18.31 41.76
N ALA A 513 34.85 -18.69 42.35
CA ALA A 513 34.13 -19.98 42.51
C ALA A 513 32.74 -19.74 43.19
N ALA A 514 31.80 -20.70 43.03
CA ALA A 514 30.83 -21.16 44.07
C ALA A 514 29.72 -20.17 44.60
N THR A 515 28.55 -20.57 45.15
CA THR A 515 27.80 -21.86 45.27
C THR A 515 26.33 -21.61 45.69
N ALA A 516 25.46 -22.62 45.46
CA ALA A 516 24.17 -22.87 46.15
C ALA A 516 23.01 -21.84 45.93
N GLU A 517 21.73 -22.13 46.21
CA GLU A 517 21.11 -23.21 47.01
C GLU A 517 19.75 -23.70 46.41
N GLN A 518 19.20 -24.82 46.91
CA GLN A 518 17.91 -25.44 46.49
C GLN A 518 16.97 -25.62 47.71
N ALA A 519 15.63 -25.74 47.51
CA ALA A 519 14.79 -26.82 48.10
C ALA A 519 13.25 -26.66 47.92
N ASN A 520 12.56 -27.82 47.96
CA ASN A 520 11.14 -28.13 48.22
C ASN A 520 9.99 -27.56 47.33
N VAL A 521 9.00 -28.30 46.80
CA VAL A 521 8.46 -29.71 46.90
C VAL A 521 7.25 -29.93 47.86
N SER A 522 6.34 -30.84 47.45
CA SER A 522 5.07 -31.37 48.04
C SER A 522 3.82 -30.48 47.83
N ALA A 523 2.65 -30.91 47.29
CA ALA A 523 1.79 -32.13 47.35
C ALA A 523 0.66 -32.02 48.41
N SER A 524 -0.58 -32.53 48.27
CA SER A 524 -1.38 -33.11 47.14
C SER A 524 -2.90 -32.76 47.38
N THR A 525 -4.02 -33.47 47.08
CA THR A 525 -4.43 -34.83 46.62
C THR A 525 -5.95 -34.83 46.25
N THR A 526 -6.48 -35.87 45.57
CA THR A 526 -7.93 -36.34 45.55
C THR A 526 -9.05 -35.37 45.04
N ASP A 527 -10.20 -35.78 44.46
CA ASP A 527 -10.72 -37.08 43.95
C ASP A 527 -11.93 -36.90 42.99
N ASP A 528 -12.30 -37.98 42.30
CA ASP A 528 -13.58 -38.34 41.62
C ASP A 528 -14.71 -37.30 41.39
N ASN A 529 -15.15 -37.17 40.12
CA ASN A 529 -16.33 -37.94 39.65
C ASN A 529 -16.69 -37.82 38.15
N HIS A 530 -17.35 -38.86 37.65
CA HIS A 530 -18.19 -38.92 36.43
C HIS A 530 -19.49 -39.65 36.86
N PRO A 531 -20.63 -39.69 36.11
CA PRO A 531 -20.85 -39.23 34.73
C PRO A 531 -22.22 -38.50 34.51
N ALA A 532 -22.60 -38.39 33.22
CA ALA A 532 -23.97 -38.49 32.67
C ALA A 532 -24.80 -37.24 32.30
N LYS A 533 -25.17 -37.22 31.01
CA LYS A 533 -26.47 -36.85 30.42
C LYS A 533 -27.09 -35.48 30.77
N GLN A 534 -27.07 -34.56 29.81
CA GLN A 534 -28.19 -34.42 28.86
C GLN A 534 -27.72 -33.93 27.50
#